data_AF-A0A1B0WVR3-F1
#
_entry.id   AF-A0A1B0WVR3-F1
#
_cell.length_a   1.000
_cell.length_b   1.000
_cell.length_c   1.000
_cell.angle_alpha   90.00
_cell.angle_beta   90.00
_cell.angle_gamma   90.00
#
_symmetry.space_group_name_H-M   'P 1'
#
loop_
_entity.id
_entity.type
_entity.pdbx_description
1 polymer ?
#
loop_
_entity_poly.entity_id
_entity_poly.type
_entity_poly.pdbx_seq_one_letter_code
_entity_poly.pdbx_strand_id
1 'polypeptide(L)'
;MNTYNSLLFLLAIVLAVKHTFAAVTADTECQNGYVIQMSDHFECKCHDGFVLKNENTCEEEHDCTDPENENKSCGEYAACVNTIPNHVGRSILCICREGYTSMNNVCVPNICNGVSCEQGKCILSPTNQDYATCSCDIGTVTDESRRCTQPGETECAMKCKANEECKLTQNYYRCVAKEGSGEGSGGEGNGGAGNGGAGNGGGTAAAYSLMNGSAVISILVVFALFMMSLV
;
A
#
# COMPACT_ATOMS: atom_id res chain seq x y z
N MET A 1 26.27 15.25 25.51
CA MET A 1 25.35 15.36 24.37
C MET A 1 25.07 16.81 24.08
N ASN A 2 25.47 17.30 22.91
CA ASN A 2 25.21 18.67 22.50
C ASN A 2 23.71 18.79 22.12
N THR A 3 22.99 19.76 22.70
CA THR A 3 21.54 19.97 22.52
C THR A 3 21.12 20.04 21.04
N TYR A 4 22.02 20.51 20.18
CA TYR A 4 21.86 20.53 18.73
C TYR A 4 21.71 19.14 18.09
N ASN A 5 22.48 18.14 18.53
CA ASN A 5 22.40 16.78 17.97
C ASN A 5 21.09 16.07 18.37
N SER A 6 20.59 16.36 19.58
CA SER A 6 19.30 15.84 20.04
C SER A 6 18.12 16.44 19.27
N LEU A 7 18.20 17.72 18.89
CA LEU A 7 17.19 18.43 18.11
C LEU A 7 17.14 17.94 16.65
N LEU A 8 18.30 17.72 16.04
CA LEU A 8 18.40 17.16 14.68
C LEU A 8 17.85 15.74 14.60
N PHE A 9 18.09 14.91 15.63
CA PHE A 9 17.56 13.55 15.69
C PHE A 9 16.02 13.53 15.82
N LEU A 10 15.45 14.37 16.68
CA LEU A 10 13.99 14.53 16.78
C LEU A 10 13.38 15.03 15.47
N LEU A 11 14.02 16.00 14.81
CA LEU A 11 13.58 16.49 13.50
C LEU A 11 13.59 15.36 12.45
N ALA A 12 14.64 14.54 12.43
CA ALA A 12 14.75 13.40 11.53
C ALA A 12 13.66 12.33 11.78
N ILE A 13 13.32 12.05 13.04
CA ILE A 13 12.21 11.15 13.38
C ILE A 13 10.87 11.74 12.93
N VAL A 14 10.61 13.02 13.19
CA VAL A 14 9.36 13.68 12.77
C VAL A 14 9.23 13.67 11.25
N LEU A 15 10.34 13.93 10.53
CA LEU A 15 10.37 13.87 9.07
C LEU A 15 10.15 12.44 8.56
N ALA A 16 10.78 11.43 9.18
CA ALA A 16 10.59 10.03 8.80
C ALA A 16 9.13 9.58 9.01
N VAL A 17 8.51 9.94 10.13
CA VAL A 17 7.09 9.66 10.41
C VAL A 17 6.20 10.35 9.37
N LYS A 18 6.43 11.63 9.07
CA LYS A 18 5.66 12.35 8.04
C LYS A 18 5.82 11.74 6.65
N HIS A 19 7.02 11.29 6.29
CA HIS A 19 7.25 10.59 5.03
C HIS A 19 6.60 9.21 4.97
N THR A 20 6.39 8.55 6.12
CA THR A 20 5.74 7.23 6.19
C THR A 20 4.23 7.32 5.93
N PHE A 21 3.60 8.45 6.22
CA PHE A 21 2.16 8.70 6.01
C PHE A 21 1.88 9.71 4.88
N ALA A 22 2.86 9.93 4.01
CA ALA A 22 2.69 10.86 2.90
C ALA A 22 1.75 10.26 1.86
N ALA A 23 0.84 11.09 1.33
CA ALA A 23 0.00 10.72 0.19
C ALA A 23 0.87 10.21 -0.97
N VAL A 24 0.37 9.21 -1.70
CA VAL A 24 1.07 8.67 -2.87
C VAL A 24 1.23 9.75 -3.92
N THR A 25 2.42 9.82 -4.52
CA THR A 25 2.80 10.76 -5.57
C THR A 25 3.42 10.02 -6.74
N ALA A 26 3.69 10.73 -7.84
CA ALA A 26 4.44 10.17 -8.97
C ALA A 26 5.84 9.64 -8.61
N ASP A 27 6.42 10.07 -7.49
CA ASP A 27 7.74 9.62 -7.01
C ASP A 27 7.66 8.49 -5.97
N THR A 28 6.45 8.06 -5.59
CA THR A 28 6.28 7.04 -4.55
C THR A 28 6.77 5.68 -5.05
N GLU A 29 7.57 5.01 -4.24
CA GLU A 29 7.92 3.61 -4.46
C GLU A 29 6.83 2.71 -3.87
N CYS A 30 6.11 1.98 -4.72
CA CYS A 30 5.14 0.99 -4.32
C CYS A 30 5.83 -0.36 -4.07
N GLN A 31 5.90 -0.80 -2.81
CA GLN A 31 6.50 -2.10 -2.49
C GLN A 31 5.59 -3.22 -2.98
N ASN A 32 6.11 -4.12 -3.84
CA ASN A 32 5.36 -5.19 -4.52
C ASN A 32 4.16 -4.70 -5.35
N GLY A 33 4.31 -3.52 -5.95
CA GLY A 33 3.33 -2.94 -6.85
C GLY A 33 3.94 -1.87 -7.75
N TYR A 34 3.09 -1.03 -8.32
CA TYR A 34 3.48 0.09 -9.17
C TYR A 34 2.53 1.27 -9.00
N VAL A 35 3.02 2.49 -9.22
CA VAL A 35 2.20 3.70 -9.16
C VAL A 35 1.28 3.75 -10.38
N ILE A 36 0.04 4.15 -10.15
CA ILE A 36 -0.93 4.53 -11.17
C ILE A 36 -1.43 5.95 -10.93
N GLN A 37 -1.98 6.57 -11.96
CA GLN A 37 -2.63 7.87 -11.87
C GLN A 37 -4.10 7.77 -12.30
N MET A 38 -4.98 8.34 -11.48
CA MET A 38 -6.38 8.65 -11.80
C MET A 38 -6.53 10.17 -12.08
N SER A 39 -7.74 10.71 -12.17
CA SER A 39 -7.95 12.14 -12.46
C SER A 39 -7.22 13.07 -11.49
N ASP A 40 -7.35 12.80 -10.18
CA ASP A 40 -7.01 13.75 -9.12
C ASP A 40 -6.06 13.18 -8.05
N HIS A 41 -5.56 11.95 -8.22
CA HIS A 41 -4.56 11.37 -7.32
C HIS A 41 -3.69 10.30 -7.99
N PHE A 42 -2.59 9.98 -7.30
CA PHE A 42 -1.81 8.78 -7.53
C PHE A 42 -2.14 7.75 -6.47
N GLU A 43 -2.03 6.47 -6.82
CA GLU A 43 -2.13 5.37 -5.87
C GLU A 43 -1.25 4.20 -6.30
N CYS A 44 -0.97 3.30 -5.35
CA CYS A 44 -0.27 2.06 -5.65
C CYS A 44 -1.27 0.99 -6.09
N LYS A 45 -0.94 0.30 -7.18
CA LYS A 45 -1.62 -0.91 -7.62
C LYS A 45 -0.70 -2.10 -7.42
N CYS A 46 -1.19 -3.13 -6.74
CA CYS A 46 -0.40 -4.31 -6.41
C CYS A 46 -0.19 -5.22 -7.62
N HIS A 47 0.89 -6.01 -7.58
CA HIS A 47 1.06 -7.14 -8.49
C HIS A 47 0.03 -8.24 -8.19
N ASP A 48 -0.17 -9.15 -9.16
CA ASP A 48 -1.13 -10.24 -9.01
C ASP A 48 -0.79 -11.12 -7.78
N GLY A 49 -1.81 -11.44 -6.98
CA GLY A 49 -1.67 -12.18 -5.72
C GLY A 49 -1.28 -11.34 -4.51
N PHE A 50 -1.11 -10.02 -4.69
CA PHE A 50 -0.84 -9.07 -3.61
C PHE A 50 -2.00 -8.09 -3.41
N VAL A 51 -2.15 -7.60 -2.19
CA VAL A 51 -3.17 -6.63 -1.76
C VAL A 51 -2.53 -5.51 -0.93
N LEU A 52 -3.13 -4.32 -0.94
CA LEU A 52 -2.62 -3.17 -0.18
C LEU A 52 -2.77 -3.43 1.32
N LYS A 53 -1.65 -3.45 2.02
CA LYS A 53 -1.64 -3.35 3.49
C LYS A 53 -1.87 -1.91 3.94
N ASN A 54 -1.27 -0.97 3.22
CA ASN A 54 -1.36 0.47 3.37
C ASN A 54 -1.16 1.11 1.98
N GLU A 55 -1.12 2.44 1.92
CA GLU A 55 -1.16 3.22 0.68
C GLU A 55 -0.01 2.94 -0.30
N ASN A 56 1.13 2.43 0.17
CA ASN A 56 2.30 2.17 -0.67
C ASN A 56 2.93 0.78 -0.53
N THR A 57 2.35 -0.10 0.29
CA THR A 57 2.89 -1.42 0.58
C THR A 57 1.87 -2.49 0.23
N CYS A 58 2.24 -3.37 -0.69
CA CYS A 58 1.49 -4.56 -1.03
C CYS A 58 2.09 -5.80 -0.36
N GLU A 59 1.23 -6.66 0.20
CA GLU A 59 1.59 -7.95 0.79
C GLU A 59 0.79 -9.07 0.12
N GLU A 60 1.29 -10.30 0.19
CA GLU A 60 0.55 -11.47 -0.31
C GLU A 60 -0.83 -11.56 0.34
N GLU A 61 -1.84 -11.92 -0.46
CA GLU A 61 -3.19 -12.17 0.04
C GLU A 61 -3.27 -13.57 0.68
N HIS A 62 -3.78 -13.63 1.90
CA HIS A 62 -3.88 -14.87 2.67
C HIS A 62 -5.33 -15.23 3.01
N ASP A 63 -5.61 -16.53 3.01
CA ASP A 63 -6.90 -17.07 3.47
C ASP A 63 -6.95 -17.12 5.00
N CYS A 64 -7.95 -16.45 5.58
CA CYS A 64 -8.17 -16.43 7.03
C CYS A 64 -8.82 -17.70 7.57
N THR A 65 -9.16 -18.70 6.74
CA THR A 65 -9.54 -20.03 7.23
C THR A 65 -8.36 -20.78 7.86
N ASP A 66 -7.12 -20.39 7.53
CA ASP A 66 -5.91 -20.91 8.15
C ASP A 66 -5.52 -20.09 9.40
N PRO A 67 -5.53 -20.70 10.59
CA PRO A 67 -5.13 -20.02 11.83
C PRO A 67 -3.71 -19.47 11.85
N GLU A 68 -2.80 -19.97 11.00
CA GLU A 68 -1.41 -19.47 10.89
C GLU A 68 -1.31 -18.12 10.18
N ASN A 69 -2.40 -17.67 9.55
CA ASN A 69 -2.47 -16.39 8.86
C ASN A 69 -2.95 -15.24 9.74
N GLU A 70 -3.06 -15.43 11.05
CA GLU A 70 -3.39 -14.35 11.99
C GLU A 70 -2.48 -13.13 11.79
N ASN A 71 -3.09 -11.94 11.68
CA ASN A 71 -2.47 -10.64 11.38
C ASN A 71 -1.91 -10.46 9.96
N LYS A 72 -2.00 -11.47 9.09
CA LYS A 72 -1.60 -11.34 7.68
C LYS A 72 -2.68 -10.66 6.85
N SER A 73 -2.29 -10.09 5.72
CA SER A 73 -3.19 -9.39 4.80
C SER A 73 -4.10 -10.39 4.06
N CYS A 74 -5.38 -10.04 3.87
CA CYS A 74 -6.41 -10.95 3.33
C CYS A 74 -7.35 -10.29 2.31
N GLY A 75 -7.01 -9.05 1.93
CA GLY A 75 -7.78 -8.18 1.08
C GLY A 75 -7.21 -6.76 1.15
N GLU A 76 -7.63 -5.89 0.23
CA GLU A 76 -7.25 -4.48 0.24
C GLU A 76 -7.58 -3.86 1.59
N TYR A 77 -6.57 -3.29 2.26
CA TYR A 77 -6.64 -2.69 3.59
C TYR A 77 -7.30 -3.58 4.65
N ALA A 78 -7.15 -4.90 4.54
CA ALA A 78 -7.73 -5.87 5.46
C ALA A 78 -6.67 -6.81 6.05
N ALA A 79 -6.97 -7.39 7.22
CA ALA A 79 -6.14 -8.40 7.87
C ALA A 79 -6.98 -9.51 8.50
N CYS A 80 -6.39 -10.69 8.61
CA CYS A 80 -6.96 -11.81 9.34
C CYS A 80 -6.92 -11.53 10.85
N VAL A 81 -8.09 -11.39 11.48
CA VAL A 81 -8.22 -11.06 12.90
C VAL A 81 -9.02 -12.13 13.63
N ASN A 82 -8.53 -12.55 14.78
CA ASN A 82 -9.24 -13.46 15.67
C ASN A 82 -10.37 -12.71 16.39
N THR A 83 -11.62 -13.05 16.07
CA THR A 83 -12.80 -12.31 16.55
C THR A 83 -13.34 -12.78 17.90
N ILE A 84 -12.85 -13.90 18.44
CA ILE A 84 -13.32 -14.43 19.72
C ILE A 84 -12.12 -14.80 20.61
N PRO A 85 -11.74 -13.93 21.57
CA PRO A 85 -10.83 -14.35 22.62
C PRO A 85 -11.56 -15.41 23.47
N ASN A 86 -11.05 -16.65 23.46
CA ASN A 86 -11.38 -17.77 24.38
C ASN A 86 -12.48 -18.79 23.99
N HIS A 87 -12.89 -18.93 22.73
CA HIS A 87 -13.72 -20.07 22.32
C HIS A 87 -12.93 -21.16 21.57
N VAL A 88 -13.30 -22.42 21.84
CA VAL A 88 -12.79 -23.63 21.17
C VAL A 88 -13.37 -23.65 19.75
N GLY A 89 -12.71 -22.91 18.86
CA GLY A 89 -13.14 -22.65 17.50
C GLY A 89 -12.72 -21.25 17.10
N ARG A 90 -11.44 -21.07 16.74
CA ARG A 90 -10.91 -19.79 16.26
C ARG A 90 -11.58 -19.46 14.94
N SER A 91 -12.57 -18.58 14.94
CA SER A 91 -13.04 -17.95 13.71
C SER A 91 -12.17 -16.72 13.46
N ILE A 92 -11.09 -16.93 12.71
CA ILE A 92 -10.31 -15.81 12.16
C ILE A 92 -11.07 -15.30 10.94
N LEU A 93 -11.36 -14.00 10.92
CA LEU A 93 -12.10 -13.36 9.84
C LEU A 93 -11.20 -12.33 9.18
N CYS A 94 -11.41 -12.11 7.88
CA CYS A 94 -10.81 -10.99 7.18
C CYS A 94 -11.57 -9.71 7.55
N ILE A 95 -10.89 -8.77 8.22
CA ILE A 95 -11.49 -7.54 8.73
C ILE A 95 -10.68 -6.35 8.24
N CYS A 96 -11.37 -5.27 7.88
CA CYS A 96 -10.73 -4.01 7.55
C CYS A 96 -9.83 -3.50 8.67
N ARG A 97 -8.67 -2.97 8.29
CA ARG A 97 -7.73 -2.32 9.21
C ARG A 97 -8.35 -1.07 9.82
N GLU A 98 -7.76 -0.60 10.91
CA GLU A 98 -8.18 0.64 11.56
C GLU A 98 -8.22 1.80 10.56
N GLY A 99 -9.28 2.62 10.63
CA GLY A 99 -9.51 3.71 9.67
C GLY A 99 -10.30 3.31 8.42
N TYR A 100 -10.59 2.02 8.23
CA TYR A 100 -11.34 1.50 7.09
C TYR A 100 -12.60 0.75 7.53
N THR A 101 -13.62 0.78 6.66
CA THR A 101 -14.87 0.04 6.80
C THR A 101 -15.15 -0.79 5.56
N SER A 102 -15.81 -1.93 5.74
CA SER A 102 -16.19 -2.78 4.61
C SER A 102 -17.39 -2.17 3.88
N MET A 103 -17.24 -1.99 2.56
CA MET A 103 -18.30 -1.55 1.66
C MET A 103 -18.23 -2.43 0.41
N ASN A 104 -19.30 -3.19 0.14
CA ASN A 104 -19.33 -4.17 -0.96
C ASN A 104 -18.15 -5.17 -0.95
N ASN A 105 -17.77 -5.66 0.24
CA ASN A 105 -16.63 -6.56 0.46
C ASN A 105 -15.25 -5.96 0.14
N VAL A 106 -15.13 -4.65 0.00
CA VAL A 106 -13.85 -3.94 -0.13
C VAL A 106 -13.69 -2.98 1.04
N CYS A 107 -12.52 -2.92 1.65
CA CYS A 107 -12.25 -1.96 2.71
C CYS A 107 -11.95 -0.59 2.12
N VAL A 108 -12.76 0.40 2.51
CA VAL A 108 -12.63 1.80 2.09
C VAL A 108 -12.40 2.67 3.31
N PRO A 109 -11.74 3.84 3.18
CA PRO A 109 -11.59 4.78 4.30
C PRO A 109 -12.94 5.08 4.94
N ASN A 110 -12.99 5.19 6.28
CA ASN A 110 -14.24 5.41 7.01
C ASN A 110 -15.02 6.64 6.53
N ILE A 111 -14.30 7.69 6.12
CA ILE A 111 -14.90 8.92 5.59
C ILE A 111 -15.59 8.72 4.22
N CYS A 112 -15.25 7.65 3.52
CA CYS A 112 -15.83 7.26 2.25
C CYS A 112 -17.06 6.35 2.39
N ASN A 113 -17.48 6.04 3.62
CA ASN A 113 -18.64 5.18 3.85
C ASN A 113 -19.92 5.81 3.26
N GLY A 114 -20.57 5.12 2.32
CA GLY A 114 -21.78 5.58 1.66
C GLY A 114 -21.56 6.65 0.57
N VAL A 115 -20.32 6.97 0.23
CA VAL A 115 -19.98 7.90 -0.86
C VAL A 115 -19.93 7.13 -2.19
N SER A 116 -20.81 7.48 -3.14
CA SER A 116 -20.78 6.96 -4.51
C SER A 116 -20.08 7.94 -5.45
N CYS A 117 -19.03 7.48 -6.13
CA CYS A 117 -18.29 8.25 -7.12
C CYS A 117 -18.59 7.86 -8.57
N GLU A 118 -19.47 6.88 -8.80
CA GLU A 118 -19.81 6.35 -10.13
C GLU A 118 -18.56 5.82 -10.88
N GLN A 119 -18.08 6.51 -11.92
CA GLN A 119 -16.88 6.13 -12.71
C GLN A 119 -15.60 6.59 -12.00
N GLY A 120 -15.39 6.10 -10.79
CA GLY A 120 -14.25 6.44 -9.99
C GLY A 120 -14.37 5.89 -8.58
N LYS A 121 -13.54 6.43 -7.68
CA LYS A 121 -13.48 5.98 -6.29
C LYS A 121 -13.46 7.17 -5.33
N CYS A 122 -13.97 6.92 -4.13
CA CYS A 122 -13.82 7.87 -3.04
C CYS A 122 -12.40 7.78 -2.46
N ILE A 123 -11.79 8.94 -2.23
CA ILE A 123 -10.47 9.09 -1.63
C ILE A 123 -10.51 10.16 -0.53
N LEU A 124 -9.51 10.13 0.34
CA LEU A 124 -9.18 11.29 1.16
C LEU A 124 -8.74 12.44 0.24
N SER A 125 -9.24 13.65 0.49
CA SER A 125 -8.89 14.79 -0.36
C SER A 125 -7.38 15.08 -0.27
N PRO A 126 -6.68 15.20 -1.41
CA PRO A 126 -5.25 15.50 -1.44
C PRO A 126 -4.89 16.84 -0.78
N THR A 127 -5.85 17.76 -0.73
CA THR A 127 -5.68 19.11 -0.16
C THR A 127 -6.06 19.18 1.31
N ASN A 128 -6.95 18.29 1.77
CA ASN A 128 -7.38 18.22 3.17
C ASN A 128 -7.91 16.82 3.48
N GLN A 129 -7.13 16.05 4.23
CA GLN A 129 -7.44 14.66 4.59
C GLN A 129 -8.66 14.52 5.51
N ASP A 130 -9.21 15.61 6.07
CA ASP A 130 -10.45 15.59 6.84
C ASP A 130 -11.72 15.51 5.96
N TYR A 131 -11.57 15.55 4.63
CA TYR A 131 -12.69 15.48 3.68
C TYR A 131 -12.53 14.33 2.69
N ALA A 132 -13.64 13.68 2.36
CA ALA A 132 -13.73 12.78 1.23
C ALA A 132 -13.98 13.55 -0.07
N THR A 133 -13.37 13.07 -1.17
CA THR A 133 -13.67 13.52 -2.53
C THR A 133 -13.67 12.33 -3.48
N CYS A 134 -14.24 12.50 -4.66
CA CYS A 134 -14.13 11.53 -5.74
C CYS A 134 -12.86 11.79 -6.55
N SER A 135 -12.13 10.72 -6.88
CA SER A 135 -11.19 10.71 -7.99
C SER A 135 -11.75 9.82 -9.07
N CYS A 136 -11.69 10.31 -10.29
CA CYS A 136 -12.36 9.76 -11.44
C CYS A 136 -11.44 8.91 -12.30
N ASP A 137 -12.03 7.96 -12.98
CA ASP A 137 -11.42 7.20 -14.05
C ASP A 137 -10.95 8.16 -15.15
N ILE A 138 -9.78 7.88 -15.74
CA ILE A 138 -9.23 8.69 -16.82
C ILE A 138 -10.22 8.72 -17.99
N GLY A 139 -10.56 9.93 -18.45
CA GLY A 139 -11.62 10.19 -19.43
C GLY A 139 -12.91 10.73 -18.80
N THR A 140 -12.98 10.79 -17.47
CA THR A 140 -14.06 11.40 -16.71
C THR A 140 -13.53 12.38 -15.66
N VAL A 141 -14.37 13.36 -15.32
CA VAL A 141 -14.11 14.37 -14.30
C VAL A 141 -15.36 14.56 -13.43
N THR A 142 -15.19 15.23 -12.30
CA THR A 142 -16.28 15.50 -11.38
C THR A 142 -17.31 16.47 -11.96
N ASP A 143 -18.59 16.17 -11.77
CA ASP A 143 -19.70 17.08 -12.02
C ASP A 143 -19.91 18.12 -10.90
N GLU A 144 -20.94 18.95 -11.02
CA GLU A 144 -21.32 19.93 -9.99
C GLU A 144 -21.68 19.29 -8.63
N SER A 145 -22.06 18.00 -8.64
CA SER A 145 -22.31 17.20 -7.43
C SER A 145 -21.05 16.50 -6.90
N ARG A 146 -19.88 16.76 -7.50
CA ARG A 146 -18.58 16.14 -7.18
C ARG A 146 -18.52 14.63 -7.43
N ARG A 147 -19.30 14.11 -8.38
CA ARG A 147 -19.26 12.69 -8.81
C ARG A 147 -18.72 12.54 -10.22
N CYS A 148 -18.14 11.38 -10.56
CA CYS A 148 -17.48 11.15 -11.84
C CYS A 148 -18.47 10.78 -12.94
N THR A 149 -19.18 11.78 -13.45
CA THR A 149 -20.24 11.60 -14.46
C THR A 149 -20.01 12.40 -15.74
N GLN A 150 -19.11 13.38 -15.72
CA GLN A 150 -18.83 14.23 -16.89
C GLN A 150 -17.61 13.70 -17.66
N PRO A 151 -17.67 13.63 -19.00
CA PRO A 151 -16.48 13.39 -19.80
C PRO A 151 -15.47 14.52 -19.61
N GLY A 152 -14.19 14.18 -19.48
CA GLY A 152 -13.13 15.17 -19.34
C GLY A 152 -11.75 14.55 -19.49
N GLU A 153 -10.80 15.36 -19.91
CA GLU A 153 -9.42 14.92 -20.11
C GLU A 153 -8.60 15.13 -18.84
N THR A 154 -7.70 14.20 -18.57
CA THR A 154 -6.68 14.32 -17.52
C THR A 154 -5.33 14.16 -18.19
N GLU A 155 -4.41 15.10 -17.99
CA GLU A 155 -3.06 14.96 -18.50
C GLU A 155 -2.26 13.95 -17.66
N CYS A 156 -1.48 13.09 -18.32
CA CYS A 156 -0.60 12.19 -17.60
C CYS A 156 0.57 12.97 -16.97
N ALA A 157 0.69 12.85 -15.64
CA ALA A 157 1.73 13.43 -14.81
C ALA A 157 2.69 12.37 -14.20
N MET A 158 2.60 11.12 -14.68
CA MET A 158 3.51 10.03 -14.28
C MET A 158 4.97 10.33 -14.65
N LYS A 159 5.90 9.98 -13.76
CA LYS A 159 7.34 10.09 -13.99
C LYS A 159 7.93 8.76 -14.46
N CYS A 160 7.72 8.45 -15.73
CA CYS A 160 8.20 7.19 -16.33
C CYS A 160 9.71 7.22 -16.61
N LYS A 161 10.35 6.04 -16.57
CA LYS A 161 11.77 5.89 -16.93
C LYS A 161 11.99 6.21 -18.41
N ALA A 162 13.26 6.41 -18.79
CA ALA A 162 13.62 6.78 -20.17
C ALA A 162 13.13 5.77 -21.24
N ASN A 163 13.15 4.48 -20.90
CA ASN A 163 12.65 3.38 -21.75
C ASN A 163 11.15 3.08 -21.59
N GLU A 164 10.45 3.86 -20.76
CA GLU A 164 9.03 3.73 -20.53
C GLU A 164 8.27 4.95 -21.08
N GLU A 165 6.97 4.78 -21.27
CA GLU A 165 6.02 5.82 -21.64
C GLU A 165 4.77 5.71 -20.78
N CYS A 166 4.11 6.84 -20.55
CA CYS A 166 2.83 6.85 -19.87
C CYS A 166 1.73 6.42 -20.84
N LYS A 167 1.02 5.32 -20.53
CA LYS A 167 -0.11 4.84 -21.33
C LYS A 167 -1.35 4.67 -20.47
N LEU A 168 -2.49 5.01 -21.07
CA LEU A 168 -3.80 4.69 -20.54
C LEU A 168 -3.96 3.16 -20.58
N THR A 169 -4.14 2.55 -19.43
CA THR A 169 -4.42 1.13 -19.26
C THR A 169 -5.77 1.00 -18.59
N GLN A 170 -6.76 0.49 -19.32
CA GLN A 170 -8.16 0.45 -18.87
C GLN A 170 -8.69 1.87 -18.59
N ASN A 171 -8.68 2.30 -17.33
CA ASN A 171 -9.24 3.54 -16.81
C ASN A 171 -8.23 4.35 -15.96
N TYR A 172 -6.95 3.99 -15.96
CA TYR A 172 -5.88 4.70 -15.26
C TYR A 172 -4.63 4.82 -16.12
N TYR A 173 -3.77 5.79 -15.80
CA TYR A 173 -2.45 5.90 -16.41
C TYR A 173 -1.42 5.05 -15.65
N ARG A 174 -0.51 4.42 -16.39
CA ARG A 174 0.69 3.76 -15.85
C ARG A 174 1.88 3.88 -16.80
N CYS A 175 3.08 3.76 -16.25
CA CYS A 175 4.28 3.61 -17.06
C CYS A 175 4.36 2.20 -17.64
N VAL A 176 4.67 2.10 -18.92
CA VAL A 176 4.89 0.84 -19.64
C VAL A 176 6.10 0.94 -20.55
N ALA A 177 6.77 -0.18 -20.81
CA ALA A 177 7.93 -0.19 -21.70
C ALA A 177 7.55 0.28 -23.11
N LYS A 178 8.42 1.10 -23.71
CA LYS A 178 8.28 1.52 -25.11
C LYS A 178 8.48 0.33 -26.03
N GLU A 179 7.67 0.22 -27.07
CA GLU A 179 7.86 -0.81 -28.09
C GLU A 179 9.26 -0.70 -28.71
N GLY A 180 10.00 -1.82 -28.76
CA GLY A 180 11.37 -1.86 -29.27
C GLY A 180 12.47 -1.48 -28.26
N SER A 181 12.14 -1.11 -27.02
CA SER A 181 13.11 -1.00 -25.92
C SER A 181 13.44 -2.38 -25.36
N GLY A 182 14.24 -3.14 -26.11
CA GLY A 182 14.63 -4.50 -25.74
C GLY A 182 15.49 -4.54 -24.47
N GLU A 183 14.86 -4.88 -23.34
CA GLU A 183 15.42 -5.68 -22.24
C GLU A 183 14.36 -6.75 -21.91
N GLY A 184 14.78 -8.02 -21.98
CA GLY A 184 13.92 -9.18 -22.18
C GLY A 184 12.79 -9.36 -21.16
N SER A 185 11.61 -9.64 -21.69
CA SER A 185 10.39 -10.02 -20.98
C SER A 185 10.55 -11.36 -20.26
N GLY A 186 10.34 -11.37 -18.94
CA GLY A 186 9.92 -12.57 -18.22
C GLY A 186 8.41 -12.72 -18.37
N GLY A 187 7.99 -13.52 -19.35
CA GLY A 187 6.58 -13.77 -19.65
C GLY A 187 5.84 -14.51 -18.54
N GLU A 188 4.53 -14.27 -18.51
CA GLU A 188 3.54 -14.95 -17.69
C GLU A 188 3.58 -16.47 -17.95
N GLY A 189 4.00 -17.23 -16.94
CA GLY A 189 3.97 -18.68 -16.93
C GLY A 189 2.74 -19.19 -16.20
N ASN A 190 1.79 -19.74 -16.95
CA ASN A 190 0.63 -20.45 -16.44
C ASN A 190 1.05 -21.89 -16.07
N GLY A 191 0.93 -22.27 -14.80
CA GLY A 191 1.14 -23.63 -14.29
C GLY A 191 0.74 -23.67 -12.81
N GLY A 192 -0.27 -24.42 -12.38
CA GLY A 192 -0.42 -25.86 -12.56
C GLY A 192 -0.17 -26.51 -11.19
N ALA A 193 -1.22 -27.05 -10.58
CA ALA A 193 -1.27 -27.59 -9.23
C ALA A 193 -0.14 -28.60 -8.90
N GLY A 194 0.44 -28.46 -7.71
CA GLY A 194 1.39 -29.41 -7.13
C GLY A 194 1.14 -29.57 -5.63
N ASN A 195 0.82 -30.79 -5.22
CA ASN A 195 0.43 -31.20 -3.88
C ASN A 195 1.63 -31.77 -3.11
N GLY A 196 1.72 -31.46 -1.80
CA GLY A 196 2.34 -32.32 -0.78
C GLY A 196 3.81 -32.06 -0.43
N GLY A 197 4.08 -31.89 0.88
CA GLY A 197 5.42 -32.05 1.44
C GLY A 197 5.63 -31.43 2.82
N ALA A 198 5.21 -32.13 3.87
CA ALA A 198 5.45 -31.79 5.27
C ALA A 198 6.95 -31.72 5.63
N GLY A 199 7.33 -30.73 6.44
CA GLY A 199 8.66 -30.59 7.04
C GLY A 199 8.59 -29.91 8.40
N ASN A 200 8.57 -30.72 9.44
CA ASN A 200 8.52 -30.35 10.86
C ASN A 200 9.86 -29.76 11.33
N GLY A 201 9.82 -28.66 12.08
CA GLY A 201 11.00 -28.05 12.71
C GLY A 201 10.60 -27.04 13.78
N GLY A 202 10.38 -27.53 14.99
CA GLY A 202 9.94 -26.73 16.13
C GLY A 202 10.95 -25.70 16.63
N GLY A 203 10.41 -24.60 17.15
CA GLY A 203 11.14 -23.57 17.88
C GLY A 203 10.15 -22.65 18.59
N THR A 204 9.96 -22.86 19.88
CA THR A 204 9.13 -22.07 20.78
C THR A 204 9.60 -20.63 20.94
N ALA A 205 8.64 -19.71 20.80
CA ALA A 205 8.47 -18.45 21.53
C ALA A 205 9.47 -17.29 21.40
N ALA A 206 8.84 -16.10 21.30
CA ALA A 206 9.36 -14.73 21.36
C ALA A 206 10.01 -14.21 20.07
N ALA A 207 9.20 -13.73 19.13
CA ALA A 207 9.65 -12.85 18.06
C ALA A 207 8.90 -11.52 18.13
N TYR A 208 9.62 -10.53 18.67
CA TYR A 208 9.31 -9.11 18.66
C TYR A 208 9.04 -8.64 17.22
N SER A 209 8.15 -7.67 17.07
CA SER A 209 7.87 -6.97 15.81
C SER A 209 9.16 -6.62 15.08
N LEU A 210 9.44 -7.31 13.97
CA LEU A 210 10.53 -6.96 13.06
C LEU A 210 10.05 -5.79 12.21
N MET A 211 10.35 -4.58 12.68
CA MET A 211 10.57 -3.45 11.78
C MET A 211 11.62 -3.89 10.75
N ASN A 212 11.37 -3.60 9.47
CA ASN A 212 12.23 -3.85 8.32
C ASN A 212 13.74 -3.87 8.68
N GLY A 213 14.43 -4.96 8.36
CA GLY A 213 15.85 -5.16 8.70
C GLY A 213 16.80 -4.09 8.14
N SER A 214 16.38 -3.33 7.12
CA SER A 214 17.11 -2.16 6.60
C SER A 214 17.01 -0.92 7.51
N ALA A 215 15.92 -0.76 8.26
CA ALA A 215 15.73 0.34 9.21
C ALA A 215 16.49 0.09 10.53
N VAL A 216 16.56 -1.16 11.00
CA VAL A 216 17.25 -1.52 12.25
C VAL A 216 18.77 -1.35 12.12
N ILE A 217 19.35 -1.70 10.96
CA ILE A 217 20.78 -1.49 10.70
C ILE A 217 21.10 0.01 10.69
N SER A 218 20.24 0.83 10.08
CA SER A 218 20.42 2.29 10.06
C SER A 218 20.36 2.91 11.46
N ILE A 219 19.45 2.43 12.31
CA ILE A 219 19.33 2.89 13.72
C ILE A 219 20.53 2.45 14.55
N LEU A 220 21.02 1.21 14.39
CA LEU A 220 22.17 0.69 15.12
C LEU A 220 23.49 1.37 14.70
N VAL A 221 23.66 1.72 13.43
CA VAL A 221 24.82 2.47 12.94
C VAL A 221 24.82 3.89 13.50
N VAL A 222 23.67 4.56 13.56
CA VAL A 222 23.54 5.88 14.19
C VAL A 222 23.80 5.82 15.70
N PHE A 223 23.32 4.77 16.38
CA PHE A 223 23.62 4.53 17.80
C PHE A 223 25.10 4.23 18.07
N ALA A 224 25.76 3.47 17.18
CA ALA A 224 27.18 3.15 17.30
C ALA A 224 28.06 4.40 17.10
N LEU A 225 27.74 5.24 16.11
CA LEU A 225 28.42 6.53 15.89
C LEU A 225 28.21 7.49 17.08
N PHE A 226 27.06 7.43 17.72
CA PHE A 226 26.76 8.19 18.94
C PHE A 226 27.56 7.72 20.16
N MET A 227 27.73 6.41 20.35
CA MET A 227 28.54 5.85 21.44
C MET A 227 30.04 6.11 21.23
N MET A 228 30.52 6.15 19.99
CA MET A 228 31.92 6.50 19.67
C MET A 228 32.23 7.99 19.83
N SER A 229 31.22 8.88 19.87
CA SER A 229 31.40 10.32 20.11
C SER A 229 31.20 10.73 21.58
N LEU A 230 31.02 9.74 22.47
CA LEU A 230 30.94 9.87 23.93
C LEU A 230 32.22 9.44 24.66
N VAL A 231 33.28 9.08 23.94
CA VAL A 231 34.64 8.85 24.46
C VAL A 231 35.53 10.05 24.13
#